data_AF-A0A420F7Y0-F1
#
_entry.id   AF-A0A420F7Y0-F1
#
_cell.length_a   1.000
_cell.length_b   1.000
_cell.length_c   1.000
_cell.angle_alpha   90.00
_cell.angle_beta   90.00
_cell.angle_gamma   90.00
#
_symmetry.space_group_name_H-M   'P 1'
#
loop_
_entity.id
_entity.type
_entity.pdbx_description
1 polymer ?
#
loop_
_entity_poly.entity_id
_entity_poly.type
_entity_poly.pdbx_seq_one_letter_code
_entity_poly.pdbx_strand_id
1 'polypeptide(L)'
;MTAEPADDTRSRILRAALDLFAEHGYQRTPLRQIAERLRLTKAAILYHFPTKEHLLTALVEPLLADLERLLDAAERLPTEQARQAVLEGWVDTMLTHRRPLGMLFHDIALITRGDTFHRLMRIAMRANHLIAGPEAGRRARVRAVQAVAMCSDPVVFFADVPDEVLRADMLDGVRRLLATPATDAATATDAATVADAVASTGPAPRTGATVTGAAGTGAAGRIAAAGGGAPTPRRRPGRPRALGREQIAAARRMHEAGTHSVDAIATTLGVSRATVYRYLDESATNNETV
;
A
#
# COMPACT_ATOMS: atom_id res chain seq x y z
N MET A 1 -8.75 37.92 -28.76
CA MET A 1 -9.73 37.13 -28.00
C MET A 1 -9.45 35.66 -28.25
N THR A 2 -8.58 35.06 -27.45
CA THR A 2 -8.35 33.61 -27.46
C THR A 2 -9.47 32.99 -26.62
N ALA A 3 -10.35 32.22 -27.25
CA ALA A 3 -11.44 31.54 -26.56
C ALA A 3 -10.87 30.63 -25.46
N GLU A 4 -11.25 30.88 -24.21
CA GLU A 4 -11.05 29.92 -23.13
C GLU A 4 -11.68 28.58 -23.55
N PRO A 5 -11.00 27.44 -23.37
CA PRO A 5 -11.59 26.16 -23.71
C PRO A 5 -12.83 25.99 -22.83
N ALA A 6 -14.00 25.82 -23.48
CA ALA A 6 -15.26 25.61 -22.80
C ALA A 6 -15.10 24.53 -21.72
N ASP A 7 -15.42 24.88 -20.47
CA ASP A 7 -15.32 23.98 -19.31
C ASP A 7 -16.30 22.81 -19.49
N ASP A 8 -15.82 21.72 -20.11
CA ASP A 8 -16.62 20.53 -20.39
C ASP A 8 -17.24 19.99 -19.09
N THR A 9 -18.44 19.44 -19.20
CA THR A 9 -19.19 18.88 -18.06
C THR A 9 -18.36 17.85 -17.31
N ARG A 10 -17.53 17.07 -18.02
CA ARG A 10 -16.59 16.12 -17.43
C ARG A 10 -15.59 16.81 -16.48
N SER A 11 -15.00 17.92 -16.91
CA SER A 11 -14.03 18.71 -16.11
C SER A 11 -14.70 19.34 -14.88
N ARG A 12 -15.92 19.84 -15.04
CA ARG A 12 -16.74 20.36 -13.92
C ARG A 12 -17.02 19.28 -12.86
N ILE A 13 -17.34 18.06 -13.30
CA ILE A 13 -17.55 16.91 -12.42
C ILE A 13 -16.27 16.57 -11.65
N LEU A 14 -15.11 16.49 -12.33
CA LEU A 14 -13.84 16.21 -11.68
C LEU A 14 -13.49 17.27 -10.63
N ARG A 15 -13.64 18.56 -10.96
CA ARG A 15 -13.35 19.65 -10.02
C ARG A 15 -14.22 19.58 -8.76
N ALA A 16 -15.54 19.40 -8.92
CA ALA A 16 -16.45 19.28 -7.79
C ALA A 16 -16.21 18.02 -6.96
N ALA A 17 -15.85 16.91 -7.62
CA ALA A 17 -15.50 15.67 -6.95
C ALA A 17 -14.23 15.82 -6.11
N LEU A 18 -13.18 16.44 -6.67
CA LEU A 18 -11.92 16.69 -5.96
C LEU A 18 -12.14 17.54 -4.71
N ASP A 19 -12.90 18.63 -4.83
CA ASP A 19 -13.23 19.51 -3.68
C ASP A 19 -13.94 18.72 -2.58
N LEU A 20 -15.00 17.98 -2.94
CA LEU A 20 -15.80 17.23 -1.97
C LEU A 20 -15.02 16.06 -1.35
N PHE A 21 -14.19 15.37 -2.13
CA PHE A 21 -13.34 14.29 -1.63
C PHE A 21 -12.23 14.81 -0.72
N ALA A 22 -11.64 15.97 -1.01
CA ALA A 22 -10.65 16.58 -0.13
C ALA A 22 -11.27 17.03 1.21
N GLU A 23 -12.49 17.57 1.19
CA GLU A 23 -13.17 18.07 2.39
C GLU A 23 -13.78 16.94 3.25
N HIS A 24 -14.48 16.00 2.61
CA HIS A 24 -15.26 14.99 3.31
C HIS A 24 -14.62 13.60 3.25
N GLY A 25 -13.50 13.43 2.55
CA GLY A 25 -12.96 12.11 2.23
C GLY A 25 -13.73 11.43 1.10
N TYR A 26 -13.05 10.56 0.36
CA TYR A 26 -13.67 9.82 -0.73
C TYR A 26 -14.82 8.98 -0.21
N GLN A 27 -14.62 8.10 0.79
CA GLN A 27 -15.65 7.14 1.21
C GLN A 27 -16.98 7.78 1.63
N ARG A 28 -16.91 8.90 2.36
CA ARG A 28 -18.09 9.61 2.90
C ARG A 28 -18.83 10.47 1.89
N THR A 29 -18.29 10.66 0.68
CA THR A 29 -18.89 11.51 -0.36
C THR A 29 -19.69 10.66 -1.37
N PRO A 30 -21.03 10.59 -1.30
CA PRO A 30 -21.83 9.89 -2.30
C PRO A 30 -21.92 10.69 -3.62
N LEU A 31 -22.05 10.00 -4.76
CA LEU A 31 -22.19 10.64 -6.08
C LEU A 31 -23.37 11.64 -6.16
N ARG A 32 -24.41 11.45 -5.34
CA ARG A 32 -25.54 12.39 -5.26
C ARG A 32 -25.12 13.78 -4.79
N GLN A 33 -24.16 13.88 -3.86
CA GLN A 33 -23.69 15.16 -3.33
C GLN A 33 -22.94 15.96 -4.41
N ILE A 34 -22.19 15.26 -5.27
CA ILE A 34 -21.53 15.86 -6.44
C ILE A 34 -22.59 16.35 -7.44
N ALA A 35 -23.61 15.54 -7.70
CA ALA A 35 -24.71 15.89 -8.60
C ALA A 35 -25.50 17.11 -8.10
N GLU A 36 -25.85 17.14 -6.82
CA GLU A 36 -26.51 18.27 -6.14
C GLU A 36 -25.68 19.56 -6.27
N ARG A 37 -24.37 19.50 -5.99
CA ARG A 37 -23.45 20.63 -6.11
C ARG A 37 -23.39 21.22 -7.52
N LEU A 38 -23.51 20.37 -8.54
CA LEU A 38 -23.45 20.77 -9.95
C LEU A 38 -24.83 21.03 -10.58
N ARG A 39 -25.92 20.83 -9.84
CA ARG A 39 -27.30 20.83 -10.35
C ARG A 39 -27.49 19.86 -11.51
N LEU A 40 -26.85 18.69 -11.42
CA LEU A 40 -26.96 17.58 -12.37
C LEU A 40 -27.74 16.44 -11.73
N THR A 41 -28.22 15.50 -12.56
CA THR A 41 -28.75 14.23 -12.05
C THR A 41 -27.61 13.26 -11.77
N LYS A 42 -27.82 12.30 -10.85
CA LYS A 42 -26.87 11.18 -10.66
C LYS A 42 -26.62 10.43 -11.97
N ALA A 43 -27.65 10.28 -12.81
CA ALA A 43 -27.53 9.64 -14.12
C ALA A 43 -26.57 10.41 -15.06
N ALA A 44 -26.60 11.75 -15.05
CA ALA A 44 -25.66 12.56 -15.81
C ALA A 44 -24.21 12.39 -15.33
N ILE A 45 -23.98 12.25 -14.01
CA ILE A 45 -22.63 11.91 -13.50
C ILE A 45 -22.20 10.53 -13.98
N LEU A 46 -23.08 9.53 -13.86
CA LEU A 46 -22.81 8.15 -14.25
C LEU A 46 -22.58 7.96 -15.75
N TYR A 47 -23.15 8.83 -16.59
CA TYR A 47 -22.86 8.88 -18.02
C TYR A 47 -21.39 9.17 -18.30
N HIS A 48 -20.77 10.09 -17.56
CA HIS A 48 -19.34 10.41 -17.71
C HIS A 48 -18.42 9.47 -16.93
N PHE A 49 -18.87 9.01 -15.76
CA PHE A 49 -18.09 8.18 -14.85
C PHE A 49 -18.96 7.02 -14.34
N PRO A 50 -18.89 5.84 -14.97
CA PRO A 50 -19.78 4.71 -14.67
C PRO A 50 -19.79 4.27 -13.21
N THR A 51 -18.70 4.50 -12.49
CA THR A 51 -18.60 4.27 -11.05
C THR A 51 -17.84 5.41 -10.35
N LYS A 52 -17.92 5.45 -9.02
CA LYS A 52 -17.17 6.40 -8.20
C LYS A 52 -15.66 6.13 -8.27
N GLU A 53 -15.28 4.86 -8.46
CA GLU A 53 -13.89 4.44 -8.69
C GLU A 53 -13.37 5.00 -10.02
N HIS A 54 -14.18 4.98 -11.10
CA HIS A 54 -13.78 5.59 -12.38
C HIS A 54 -13.54 7.10 -12.24
N LEU A 55 -14.35 7.77 -11.43
CA LEU A 55 -14.18 9.18 -11.11
C LEU A 55 -12.86 9.42 -10.36
N LEU A 56 -12.54 8.58 -9.38
CA LEU A 56 -11.26 8.63 -8.66
C LEU A 56 -10.07 8.37 -9.59
N THR A 57 -10.12 7.31 -10.40
CA THR A 57 -9.07 7.01 -11.38
C THR A 57 -8.83 8.20 -12.30
N ALA A 58 -9.90 8.82 -12.79
CA ALA A 58 -9.79 10.00 -13.65
C ALA A 58 -9.21 11.23 -12.96
N LEU A 59 -9.35 11.37 -11.63
CA LEU A 59 -8.72 12.45 -10.86
C LEU A 59 -7.21 12.28 -10.71
N VAL A 60 -6.74 11.03 -10.60
CA VAL A 60 -5.30 10.73 -10.42
C VAL A 60 -4.57 10.47 -11.73
N GLU A 61 -5.30 10.19 -12.81
CA GLU A 61 -4.73 9.91 -14.13
C GLU A 61 -3.72 10.97 -14.60
N PRO A 62 -3.99 12.29 -14.47
CA PRO A 62 -3.02 13.31 -14.90
C PRO A 62 -1.69 13.22 -14.16
N LEU A 63 -1.71 12.99 -12.85
CA LEU A 63 -0.51 12.79 -12.04
C LEU A 63 0.29 11.58 -12.54
N LEU A 64 -0.38 10.44 -12.75
CA LEU A 64 0.30 9.22 -13.20
C LEU A 64 0.90 9.39 -14.59
N ALA A 65 0.15 10.00 -15.50
CA ALA A 65 0.61 10.28 -16.86
C ALA A 65 1.82 11.23 -16.88
N ASP A 66 1.83 12.25 -16.02
CA ASP A 66 2.93 13.21 -15.96
C ASP A 66 4.20 12.57 -15.41
N LEU A 67 4.08 11.73 -14.37
CA LEU A 67 5.20 10.95 -13.85
C LEU A 67 5.73 9.96 -14.90
N GLU A 68 4.85 9.28 -15.63
CA GLU A 68 5.27 8.37 -16.70
C GLU A 68 6.02 9.11 -17.81
N ARG A 69 5.50 10.26 -18.27
CA ARG A 69 6.15 11.10 -19.27
C ARG A 69 7.53 11.58 -18.81
N LEU A 70 7.65 11.97 -17.54
CA LEU A 70 8.92 12.35 -16.93
C LEU A 70 9.94 11.19 -17.01
N LEU A 71 9.55 9.99 -16.56
CA LEU A 71 10.44 8.83 -16.54
C LEU A 71 10.82 8.37 -17.95
N ASP A 72 9.87 8.37 -18.88
CA ASP A 72 10.12 8.04 -20.30
C ASP A 72 11.11 9.02 -20.94
N ALA A 73 11.08 10.29 -20.55
CA ALA A 73 12.05 11.29 -21.01
C ALA A 73 13.43 11.06 -20.38
N ALA A 74 13.49 10.79 -19.08
CA ALA A 74 14.73 10.58 -18.36
C ALA A 74 15.48 9.30 -18.78
N GLU A 75 14.78 8.25 -19.18
CA GLU A 75 15.38 6.99 -19.69
C GLU A 75 16.25 7.20 -20.93
N ARG A 76 16.09 8.33 -21.65
CA ARG A 76 16.88 8.68 -22.84
C ARG A 76 18.12 9.50 -22.53
N LEU A 77 18.34 9.84 -21.26
CA LEU A 77 19.43 10.70 -20.81
C LEU A 77 20.59 9.87 -20.23
N PRO A 78 21.83 10.37 -20.26
CA PRO A 78 22.93 9.83 -19.49
C PRO A 78 22.59 9.75 -18.00
N THR A 79 23.11 8.75 -17.28
CA THR A 79 22.69 8.42 -15.89
C THR A 79 22.64 9.62 -14.94
N GLU A 80 23.66 10.48 -14.90
CA GLU A 80 23.65 11.62 -14.00
C GLU A 80 22.62 12.69 -14.39
N GLN A 81 22.42 12.90 -15.70
CA GLN A 81 21.39 13.81 -16.19
C GLN A 81 19.99 13.25 -15.95
N ALA A 82 19.80 11.95 -16.14
CA ALA A 82 18.56 11.24 -15.82
C ALA A 82 18.23 11.37 -14.33
N ARG A 83 19.22 11.13 -13.46
CA ARG A 83 19.09 11.30 -12.00
C ARG A 83 18.57 12.70 -11.66
N GLN A 84 19.26 13.74 -12.15
CA GLN A 84 18.87 15.12 -11.87
C GLN A 84 17.48 15.45 -12.42
N ALA A 85 17.20 15.07 -13.67
CA ALA A 85 15.91 15.33 -14.31
C ALA A 85 14.75 14.65 -13.57
N VAL A 86 14.92 13.40 -13.13
CA VAL A 86 13.90 12.70 -12.34
C VAL A 86 13.69 13.39 -11.01
N LEU A 87 14.75 13.79 -10.30
CA LEU A 87 14.59 14.44 -9.00
C LEU A 87 13.82 15.76 -9.08
N GLU A 88 14.23 16.64 -10.01
CA GLU A 88 13.58 17.94 -10.19
C GLU A 88 12.16 17.78 -10.72
N GLY A 89 11.99 17.00 -11.80
CA GLY A 89 10.70 16.76 -12.40
C GLY A 89 9.72 16.03 -11.47
N TRP A 90 10.20 15.15 -10.60
CA TRP A 90 9.35 14.44 -9.64
C TRP A 90 8.77 15.41 -8.62
N VAL A 91 9.61 16.26 -8.02
CA VAL A 91 9.16 17.32 -7.09
C VAL A 91 8.17 18.25 -7.79
N ASP A 92 8.47 18.69 -9.01
CA ASP A 92 7.61 19.59 -9.79
C ASP A 92 6.26 18.97 -10.09
N THR A 93 6.25 17.68 -10.43
CA THR A 93 5.01 16.94 -10.68
C THR A 93 4.19 16.78 -9.40
N MET A 94 4.82 16.49 -8.26
CA MET A 94 4.12 16.39 -6.98
C MET A 94 3.46 17.73 -6.60
N LEU A 95 4.17 18.85 -6.74
CA LEU A 95 3.63 20.18 -6.45
C LEU A 95 2.49 20.56 -7.40
N THR A 96 2.67 20.30 -8.70
CA THR A 96 1.62 20.53 -9.72
C THR A 96 0.32 19.80 -9.38
N HIS A 97 0.42 18.58 -8.87
CA HIS A 97 -0.72 17.72 -8.53
C HIS A 97 -0.99 17.66 -7.01
N ARG A 98 -0.60 18.70 -6.26
CA ARG A 98 -0.72 18.75 -4.79
C ARG A 98 -2.13 18.47 -4.28
N ARG A 99 -3.17 18.95 -4.98
CA ARG A 99 -4.58 18.77 -4.57
C ARG A 99 -5.04 17.30 -4.69
N PRO A 100 -4.88 16.62 -5.84
CA PRO A 100 -5.10 15.17 -5.93
C PRO A 100 -4.29 14.36 -4.90
N LEU A 101 -3.04 14.72 -4.63
CA LEU A 101 -2.20 14.03 -3.64
C LEU A 101 -2.73 14.18 -2.21
N GLY A 102 -3.11 15.40 -1.80
CA GLY A 102 -3.74 15.63 -0.50
C GLY A 102 -5.04 14.82 -0.33
N MET A 103 -5.86 14.75 -1.38
CA MET A 103 -7.06 13.91 -1.39
C MET A 103 -6.75 12.42 -1.21
N LEU A 104 -5.72 11.89 -1.89
CA LEU A 104 -5.29 10.50 -1.73
C LEU A 104 -4.78 10.19 -0.31
N PHE A 105 -4.11 11.14 0.33
CA PHE A 105 -3.60 10.99 1.68
C PHE A 105 -4.72 10.89 2.73
N HIS A 106 -5.82 11.63 2.54
CA HIS A 106 -6.97 11.56 3.44
C HIS A 106 -7.71 10.21 3.40
N ASP A 107 -7.45 9.36 2.41
CA ASP A 107 -8.16 8.10 2.22
C ASP A 107 -7.19 7.01 1.74
N ILE A 108 -6.11 6.75 2.51
CA ILE A 108 -5.04 5.76 2.26
C ILE A 108 -5.57 4.36 1.86
N ALA A 109 -6.82 4.02 2.25
CA ALA A 109 -7.51 2.79 1.83
C ALA A 109 -7.74 2.69 0.31
N LEU A 110 -7.68 3.80 -0.43
CA LEU A 110 -7.77 3.87 -1.90
C LEU A 110 -6.51 3.34 -2.60
N ILE A 111 -5.36 3.44 -1.94
CA ILE A 111 -4.09 2.96 -2.46
C ILE A 111 -4.02 1.43 -2.36
N THR A 112 -4.84 0.75 -1.54
CA THR A 112 -4.63 -0.68 -1.29
C THR A 112 -5.40 -1.63 -2.23
N ARG A 113 -6.20 -1.14 -3.19
CA ARG A 113 -7.05 -2.00 -4.03
C ARG A 113 -7.12 -1.54 -5.49
N GLY A 114 -6.51 -2.31 -6.41
CA GLY A 114 -6.74 -2.20 -7.86
C GLY A 114 -5.52 -1.80 -8.70
N ASP A 115 -5.76 -1.51 -9.97
CA ASP A 115 -4.71 -1.28 -10.99
C ASP A 115 -3.92 0.02 -10.76
N THR A 116 -4.56 1.03 -10.16
CA THR A 116 -3.94 2.33 -9.87
C THR A 116 -2.76 2.17 -8.91
N PHE A 117 -2.91 1.35 -7.87
CA PHE A 117 -1.82 1.07 -6.94
C PHE A 117 -0.63 0.41 -7.62
N HIS A 118 -0.90 -0.63 -8.41
CA HIS A 118 0.14 -1.34 -9.15
C HIS A 118 0.86 -0.41 -10.12
N ARG A 119 0.14 0.51 -10.76
CA ARG A 119 0.72 1.55 -11.62
C ARG A 119 1.59 2.52 -10.84
N LEU A 120 1.13 3.02 -9.70
CA LEU A 120 1.90 3.89 -8.82
C LEU A 120 3.19 3.22 -8.34
N MET A 121 3.11 1.96 -7.89
CA MET A 121 4.29 1.19 -7.46
C MET A 121 5.28 0.99 -8.61
N ARG A 122 4.80 0.72 -9.83
CA ARG A 122 5.66 0.60 -11.01
C ARG A 122 6.39 1.91 -11.33
N ILE A 123 5.69 3.04 -11.29
CA ILE A 123 6.26 4.37 -11.50
C ILE A 123 7.33 4.66 -10.43
N ALA A 124 7.02 4.43 -9.15
CA ALA A 124 7.98 4.63 -8.06
C ALA A 124 9.22 3.74 -8.21
N MET A 125 9.05 2.46 -8.57
CA MET A 125 10.16 1.54 -8.81
C MET A 125 11.06 1.99 -9.97
N ARG A 126 10.47 2.49 -11.07
CA ARG A 126 11.22 3.07 -12.20
C ARG A 126 12.01 4.30 -11.76
N ALA A 127 11.39 5.21 -11.03
CA ALA A 127 12.07 6.39 -10.48
C ALA A 127 13.25 6.00 -9.58
N ASN A 128 13.04 5.04 -8.67
CA ASN A 128 14.10 4.52 -7.80
C ASN A 128 15.29 3.98 -8.60
N HIS A 129 15.03 3.26 -9.70
CA HIS A 129 16.08 2.71 -10.55
C HIS A 129 16.87 3.81 -11.26
N LEU A 130 16.18 4.79 -11.87
CA LEU A 130 16.82 5.92 -12.55
C LEU A 130 17.62 6.79 -11.58
N ILE A 131 17.08 7.06 -10.39
CA ILE A 131 17.77 7.85 -9.37
C ILE A 131 18.97 7.11 -8.81
N ALA A 132 18.92 5.78 -8.65
CA ALA A 132 20.06 5.01 -8.18
C ALA A 132 21.17 4.93 -9.23
N GLY A 133 20.79 4.65 -10.49
CA GLY A 133 21.69 4.29 -11.59
C GLY A 133 21.87 2.77 -11.74
N PRO A 134 22.32 2.29 -12.91
CA PRO A 134 22.38 0.85 -13.23
C PRO A 134 23.36 0.07 -12.33
N GLU A 135 24.52 0.67 -12.03
CA GLU A 135 25.58 0.04 -11.22
C GLU A 135 25.50 0.38 -9.72
N ALA A 136 24.35 0.84 -9.26
CA ALA A 136 24.19 1.32 -7.90
C ALA A 136 24.37 0.19 -6.86
N GLY A 137 25.25 0.39 -5.88
CA GLY A 137 25.32 -0.46 -4.69
C GLY A 137 24.05 -0.37 -3.84
N ARG A 138 23.88 -1.30 -2.88
CA ARG A 138 22.71 -1.35 -1.97
C ARG A 138 22.42 0.00 -1.29
N ARG A 139 23.45 0.70 -0.82
CA ARG A 139 23.32 2.01 -0.14
C ARG A 139 22.72 3.07 -1.05
N ALA A 140 23.19 3.16 -2.29
CA ALA A 140 22.66 4.12 -3.28
C ALA A 140 21.20 3.79 -3.65
N ARG A 141 20.85 2.51 -3.78
CA ARG A 141 19.45 2.08 -4.01
C ARG A 141 18.53 2.45 -2.84
N VAL A 142 18.96 2.25 -1.60
CA VAL A 142 18.18 2.66 -0.41
C VAL A 142 17.96 4.16 -0.40
N ARG A 143 18.99 4.96 -0.68
CA ARG A 143 18.87 6.43 -0.75
C ARG A 143 17.96 6.88 -1.88
N ALA A 144 17.96 6.20 -3.03
CA ALA A 144 17.03 6.50 -4.12
C ALA A 144 15.57 6.28 -3.70
N VAL A 145 15.28 5.18 -3.00
CA VAL A 145 13.95 4.91 -2.43
C VAL A 145 13.54 6.00 -1.43
N GLN A 146 14.47 6.39 -0.54
CA GLN A 146 14.25 7.45 0.44
C GLN A 146 13.99 8.80 -0.23
N ALA A 147 14.74 9.14 -1.30
CA ALA A 147 14.54 10.37 -2.06
C ALA A 147 13.13 10.46 -2.65
N VAL A 148 12.65 9.39 -3.29
CA VAL A 148 11.29 9.34 -3.84
C VAL A 148 10.23 9.46 -2.74
N ALA A 149 10.41 8.77 -1.62
CA ALA A 149 9.50 8.85 -0.49
C ALA A 149 9.42 10.26 0.12
N MET A 150 10.57 10.94 0.24
CA MET A 150 10.67 12.31 0.78
C MET A 150 9.97 13.36 -0.07
N CYS A 151 9.65 13.09 -1.34
CA CYS A 151 8.99 14.05 -2.21
C CYS A 151 7.47 14.14 -2.02
N SER A 152 6.84 13.15 -1.37
CA SER A 152 5.36 13.08 -1.30
C SER A 152 4.80 13.74 -0.04
N ASP A 153 5.40 13.48 1.12
CA ASP A 153 4.86 13.93 2.41
C ASP A 153 4.85 15.46 2.56
N PRO A 154 5.92 16.21 2.19
CA PRO A 154 5.92 17.65 2.38
C PRO A 154 4.79 18.36 1.63
N VAL A 155 4.46 17.87 0.43
CA VAL A 155 3.37 18.40 -0.41
C VAL A 155 2.01 18.29 0.27
N VAL A 156 1.83 17.26 1.10
CA VAL A 156 0.59 17.03 1.83
C VAL A 156 0.55 17.80 3.15
N PHE A 157 1.65 17.77 3.91
CA PHE A 157 1.68 18.30 5.27
C PHE A 157 1.94 19.81 5.35
N PHE A 158 2.53 20.41 4.31
CA PHE A 158 2.84 21.84 4.24
C PHE A 158 2.03 22.54 3.15
N ALA A 159 0.72 22.24 3.07
CA ALA A 159 -0.17 22.77 2.04
C ALA A 159 -0.36 24.30 2.09
N ASP A 160 -0.01 24.93 3.21
CA ASP A 160 0.00 26.37 3.46
C ASP A 160 1.28 27.07 2.98
N VAL A 161 2.35 26.31 2.73
CA VAL A 161 3.62 26.85 2.23
C VAL A 161 3.53 27.12 0.72
N PRO A 162 4.02 28.27 0.22
CA PRO A 162 4.08 28.54 -1.21
C PRO A 162 4.91 27.50 -1.97
N ASP A 163 4.42 27.07 -3.14
CA ASP A 163 5.03 25.97 -3.92
C ASP A 163 6.53 26.23 -4.22
N GLU A 164 6.92 27.47 -4.51
CA GLU A 164 8.32 27.82 -4.79
C GLU A 164 9.25 27.59 -3.59
N VAL A 165 8.79 27.95 -2.39
CA VAL A 165 9.55 27.76 -1.15
C VAL A 165 9.65 26.29 -0.84
N LEU A 166 8.51 25.58 -0.87
CA LEU A 166 8.45 24.15 -0.59
C LEU A 166 9.31 23.35 -1.57
N ARG A 167 9.28 23.70 -2.86
CA ARG A 167 10.15 23.13 -3.90
C ARG A 167 11.62 23.26 -3.55
N ALA A 168 12.06 24.45 -3.15
CA ALA A 168 13.45 24.72 -2.81
C ALA A 168 13.91 23.85 -1.63
N ASP A 169 13.10 23.77 -0.58
CA ASP A 169 13.38 22.99 0.63
C ASP A 169 13.41 21.47 0.34
N MET A 170 12.46 20.98 -0.45
CA MET A 170 12.41 19.57 -0.87
C MET A 170 13.67 19.19 -1.67
N LEU A 171 14.06 20.01 -2.64
CA LEU A 171 15.24 19.74 -3.46
C LEU A 171 16.55 19.84 -2.66
N ASP A 172 16.65 20.76 -1.70
CA ASP A 172 17.80 20.80 -0.78
C ASP A 172 17.89 19.49 0.04
N GLY A 173 16.78 19.04 0.62
CA GLY A 173 16.72 17.80 1.39
C GLY A 173 17.15 16.57 0.59
N VAL A 174 16.63 16.42 -0.64
CA VAL A 174 16.99 15.30 -1.52
C VAL A 174 18.45 15.36 -1.96
N ARG A 175 18.97 16.57 -2.27
CA ARG A 175 20.39 16.74 -2.61
C ARG A 175 21.30 16.33 -1.46
N ARG A 176 20.99 16.73 -0.22
CA ARG A 176 21.77 16.33 0.97
C ARG A 176 21.76 14.82 1.21
N LEU A 177 20.60 14.19 1.05
CA LEU A 177 20.45 12.74 1.16
C LEU A 177 21.37 12.01 0.17
N LEU A 178 21.44 12.49 -1.07
CA LEU A 178 22.24 11.86 -2.13
C LEU A 178 23.72 12.24 -2.09
N ALA A 179 24.05 13.45 -1.63
CA ALA A 179 25.42 13.97 -1.55
C ALA A 179 26.28 13.34 -0.45
N THR A 180 25.70 12.59 0.49
CA THR A 180 26.45 12.03 1.63
C THR A 180 27.58 11.11 1.13
N PRO A 181 28.87 11.48 1.31
CA PRO A 181 29.98 10.78 0.68
C PRO A 181 30.08 9.33 1.15
N ALA A 182 30.64 8.49 0.29
CA ALA A 182 30.98 7.10 0.56
C ALA A 182 32.16 6.98 1.54
N THR A 183 32.07 7.56 2.74
CA THR A 183 33.10 7.37 3.79
C THR A 183 33.15 5.93 4.32
N ASP A 184 32.22 5.07 3.91
CA ASP A 184 32.23 3.66 4.30
C ASP A 184 32.87 2.74 3.24
N ALA A 185 33.82 3.26 2.46
CA ALA A 185 34.79 2.40 1.77
C ALA A 185 35.64 1.56 2.78
N ALA A 186 35.52 1.83 4.08
CA ALA A 186 36.19 1.10 5.16
C ALA A 186 35.35 0.00 5.85
N THR A 187 34.08 -0.26 5.49
CA THR A 187 33.31 -1.38 6.09
C THR A 187 32.91 -2.46 5.08
N ALA A 188 33.71 -2.65 4.04
CA ALA A 188 33.63 -3.83 3.16
C ALA A 188 34.03 -5.15 3.85
N THR A 189 34.10 -5.18 5.19
CA THR A 189 34.40 -6.38 5.99
C THR A 189 33.16 -7.04 6.62
N ASP A 190 32.01 -6.37 6.73
CA ASP A 190 30.89 -6.93 7.53
C ASP A 190 29.92 -7.87 6.78
N ALA A 191 30.23 -8.26 5.55
CA ALA A 191 29.49 -9.34 4.87
C ALA A 191 30.08 -10.74 5.14
N ALA A 192 31.31 -10.83 5.66
CA ALA A 192 31.94 -12.11 5.98
C ALA A 192 31.68 -12.55 7.44
N THR A 193 31.44 -11.62 8.37
CA THR A 193 31.42 -11.94 9.81
C THR A 193 30.04 -12.36 10.35
N VAL A 194 28.95 -12.11 9.63
CA VAL A 194 27.60 -12.55 10.07
C VAL A 194 27.37 -14.05 9.81
N ALA A 195 28.17 -14.66 8.91
CA ALA A 195 28.14 -16.10 8.69
C ALA A 195 28.93 -16.89 9.75
N ASP A 196 30.01 -16.31 10.31
CA ASP A 196 30.85 -16.98 11.32
C ASP A 196 30.38 -16.78 12.77
N ALA A 197 29.60 -15.73 13.06
CA ALA A 197 29.09 -15.49 14.42
C ALA A 197 27.94 -16.46 14.83
N VAL A 198 27.38 -17.22 13.90
CA VAL A 198 26.37 -18.26 14.21
C VAL A 198 27.00 -19.64 14.44
N ALA A 199 28.31 -19.79 14.18
CA ALA A 199 29.00 -21.08 14.26
C ALA A 199 29.86 -21.29 15.53
N SER A 200 30.02 -20.28 16.40
CA SER A 200 30.84 -20.43 17.62
C SER A 200 30.15 -19.83 18.86
N THR A 201 29.15 -20.52 19.37
CA THR A 201 28.79 -20.43 20.78
C THR A 201 28.34 -21.81 21.26
N GLY A 202 29.30 -22.69 21.46
CA GLY A 202 29.11 -23.92 22.22
C GLY A 202 28.97 -23.62 23.72
N PRO A 203 28.19 -24.42 24.47
CA PRO A 203 27.74 -24.05 25.81
C PRO A 203 28.75 -24.43 26.91
N ALA A 204 28.88 -23.57 27.93
CA ALA A 204 29.51 -23.93 29.21
C ALA A 204 28.44 -24.27 30.27
N PRO A 205 28.75 -25.12 31.27
CA PRO A 205 27.76 -25.99 31.89
C PRO A 205 27.07 -25.36 33.10
N ARG A 206 25.79 -25.71 33.32
CA ARG A 206 25.18 -25.67 34.64
C ARG A 206 24.54 -27.02 34.97
N THR A 207 25.04 -27.56 36.08
CA THR A 207 24.64 -28.77 36.78
C THR A 207 23.29 -28.63 37.49
N GLY A 208 22.61 -29.77 37.66
CA GLY A 208 21.45 -29.97 38.55
C GLY A 208 20.11 -29.97 37.81
N ALA A 209 19.61 -31.13 37.35
CA ALA A 209 18.65 -32.00 38.09
C ALA A 209 17.26 -31.35 38.22
N THR A 210 16.12 -31.90 37.76
CA THR A 210 15.76 -33.29 37.40
C THR A 210 14.37 -33.30 36.71
N VAL A 211 14.21 -34.18 35.69
CA VAL A 211 13.08 -35.16 35.50
C VAL A 211 11.71 -34.59 35.07
N THR A 212 10.96 -35.08 34.06
CA THR A 212 10.96 -36.24 33.13
C THR A 212 9.92 -35.93 32.03
N GLY A 213 10.14 -36.20 30.72
CA GLY A 213 9.93 -37.49 30.02
C GLY A 213 8.51 -37.56 29.44
N ALA A 214 8.19 -37.98 28.20
CA ALA A 214 8.86 -38.59 27.06
C ALA A 214 7.93 -38.43 25.81
N ALA A 215 8.44 -38.15 24.60
CA ALA A 215 8.64 -39.08 23.44
C ALA A 215 7.39 -39.86 22.96
N GLY A 216 7.10 -40.13 21.68
CA GLY A 216 7.71 -39.90 20.34
C GLY A 216 6.55 -39.98 19.31
N THR A 217 6.67 -39.79 17.99
CA THR A 217 7.38 -40.53 16.91
C THR A 217 6.76 -39.99 15.59
N GLY A 218 7.32 -39.99 14.37
CA GLY A 218 8.56 -40.46 13.74
C GLY A 218 8.44 -40.30 12.20
N ALA A 219 9.60 -40.13 11.54
CA ALA A 219 10.02 -40.49 10.16
C ALA A 219 9.07 -40.31 8.94
N ALA A 220 9.46 -39.54 7.90
CA ALA A 220 10.18 -39.95 6.66
C ALA A 220 9.44 -41.02 5.83
N GLY A 221 9.28 -41.00 4.50
CA GLY A 221 9.70 -40.13 3.41
C GLY A 221 9.46 -40.88 2.07
N ARG A 222 9.47 -40.12 0.96
CA ARG A 222 9.96 -40.51 -0.38
C ARG A 222 9.11 -41.36 -1.40
N ILE A 223 9.02 -40.75 -2.60
CA ILE A 223 9.04 -41.18 -4.04
C ILE A 223 7.79 -41.70 -4.82
N ALA A 224 7.60 -41.03 -5.98
CA ALA A 224 7.38 -41.54 -7.36
C ALA A 224 5.96 -41.86 -7.92
N ALA A 225 5.67 -41.11 -9.00
CA ALA A 225 5.25 -41.53 -10.35
C ALA A 225 3.79 -41.90 -10.70
N ALA A 226 3.34 -41.20 -11.76
CA ALA A 226 2.53 -41.65 -12.91
C ALA A 226 1.04 -41.97 -12.77
N GLY A 227 0.24 -41.29 -13.60
CA GLY A 227 -0.77 -41.93 -14.44
C GLY A 227 -2.25 -41.79 -14.06
N GLY A 228 -2.99 -41.03 -14.89
CA GLY A 228 -4.31 -41.46 -15.37
C GLY A 228 -5.57 -40.93 -14.65
N GLY A 229 -6.46 -40.32 -15.43
CA GLY A 229 -7.90 -40.33 -15.17
C GLY A 229 -8.49 -39.00 -14.69
N ALA A 230 -9.12 -38.27 -15.60
CA ALA A 230 -10.09 -37.24 -15.23
C ALA A 230 -11.37 -37.89 -14.66
N PRO A 231 -11.98 -37.27 -13.63
CA PRO A 231 -13.43 -37.21 -13.57
C PRO A 231 -13.91 -35.77 -13.32
N THR A 232 -14.89 -35.34 -14.12
CA THR A 232 -15.73 -34.14 -13.88
C THR A 232 -16.79 -34.44 -12.79
N PRO A 233 -17.60 -33.46 -12.35
CA PRO A 233 -17.41 -32.64 -11.17
C PRO A 233 -18.40 -32.99 -10.02
N ARG A 234 -17.95 -32.98 -8.74
CA ARG A 234 -18.88 -32.99 -7.59
C ARG A 234 -18.94 -31.60 -6.95
N ARG A 235 -20.10 -30.96 -7.07
CA ARG A 235 -20.45 -29.71 -6.38
C ARG A 235 -20.15 -29.84 -4.89
N ARG A 236 -19.25 -28.99 -4.38
CA ARG A 236 -19.02 -28.84 -2.93
C ARG A 236 -20.28 -28.21 -2.30
N PRO A 237 -20.78 -28.72 -1.17
CA PRO A 237 -21.90 -28.08 -0.48
C PRO A 237 -21.49 -26.68 -0.03
N GLY A 238 -22.37 -25.70 -0.26
CA GLY A 238 -22.11 -24.30 0.05
C GLY A 238 -21.76 -24.10 1.52
N ARG A 239 -20.78 -23.22 1.77
CA ARG A 239 -20.30 -22.84 3.11
C ARG A 239 -21.50 -22.37 3.97
N PRO A 240 -21.76 -22.97 5.15
CA PRO A 240 -22.93 -22.64 5.96
C PRO A 240 -22.92 -21.16 6.37
N ARG A 241 -24.10 -20.53 6.31
CA ARG A 241 -24.30 -19.08 6.50
C ARG A 241 -24.31 -18.62 7.97
N ALA A 242 -24.39 -19.54 8.94
CA ALA A 242 -24.48 -19.22 10.36
C ALA A 242 -23.72 -20.26 11.21
N LEU A 243 -23.18 -19.81 12.36
CA LEU A 243 -22.52 -20.67 13.35
C LEU A 243 -23.57 -21.31 14.27
N GLY A 244 -23.42 -22.60 14.57
CA GLY A 244 -24.20 -23.25 15.63
C GLY A 244 -23.79 -22.76 17.03
N ARG A 245 -24.66 -22.91 18.04
CA ARG A 245 -24.41 -22.43 19.42
C ARG A 245 -23.08 -22.92 20.01
N GLU A 246 -22.72 -24.18 19.75
CA GLU A 246 -21.44 -24.74 20.21
C GLU A 246 -20.22 -24.10 19.53
N GLN A 247 -20.32 -23.76 18.25
CA GLN A 247 -19.26 -23.12 17.49
C GLN A 247 -19.06 -21.66 17.92
N ILE A 248 -20.13 -20.97 18.29
CA ILE A 248 -20.07 -19.62 18.89
C ILE A 248 -19.34 -19.68 20.24
N ALA A 249 -19.69 -20.65 21.09
CA ALA A 249 -19.02 -20.82 22.38
C ALA A 249 -17.52 -21.19 22.22
N ALA A 250 -17.19 -22.02 21.22
CA ALA A 250 -15.81 -22.35 20.90
C ALA A 250 -15.03 -21.13 20.38
N ALA A 251 -15.62 -20.32 19.48
CA ALA A 251 -15.01 -19.09 18.97
C ALA A 251 -14.67 -18.12 20.10
N ARG A 252 -15.57 -17.96 21.08
CA ARG A 252 -15.38 -17.08 22.24
C ARG A 252 -14.24 -17.56 23.13
N ARG A 253 -14.22 -18.83 23.51
CA ARG A 253 -13.12 -19.40 24.31
C ARG A 253 -11.76 -19.23 23.64
N MET A 254 -11.70 -19.42 22.32
CA MET A 254 -10.44 -19.25 21.56
C MET A 254 -10.00 -17.78 21.49
N HIS A 255 -10.95 -16.84 21.45
CA HIS A 255 -10.66 -15.41 21.43
C HIS A 255 -10.24 -14.89 22.82
N GLU A 256 -10.97 -15.25 23.88
CA GLU A 256 -10.70 -14.85 25.26
C GLU A 256 -9.39 -15.43 25.80
N ALA A 257 -9.00 -16.63 25.34
CA ALA A 257 -7.70 -17.20 25.68
C ALA A 257 -6.51 -16.44 25.07
N GLY A 258 -6.73 -15.48 24.17
CA GLY A 258 -5.69 -14.65 23.54
C GLY A 258 -4.70 -15.39 22.64
N THR A 259 -4.88 -16.70 22.44
CA THR A 259 -3.94 -17.58 21.72
C THR A 259 -4.20 -17.65 20.22
N HIS A 260 -5.37 -17.19 19.75
CA HIS A 260 -5.78 -17.29 18.35
C HIS A 260 -6.27 -15.95 17.81
N SER A 261 -5.76 -15.54 16.65
CA SER A 261 -6.28 -14.38 15.92
C SER A 261 -7.68 -14.69 15.35
N VAL A 262 -8.47 -13.64 15.08
CA VAL A 262 -9.82 -13.79 14.48
C VAL A 262 -9.76 -14.53 13.13
N ASP A 263 -8.66 -14.40 12.39
CA ASP A 263 -8.42 -15.14 11.15
C ASP A 263 -8.20 -16.64 11.36
N ALA A 264 -7.45 -16.99 12.41
CA ALA A 264 -7.27 -18.39 12.78
C ALA A 264 -8.60 -19.01 13.20
N ILE A 265 -9.41 -18.30 13.99
CA ILE A 265 -10.74 -18.76 14.43
C ILE A 265 -11.68 -18.93 13.24
N ALA A 266 -11.74 -17.97 12.31
CA ALA A 266 -12.57 -18.04 11.11
C ALA A 266 -12.17 -19.22 10.20
N THR A 267 -10.87 -19.49 10.10
CA THR A 267 -10.33 -20.62 9.33
C THR A 267 -10.70 -21.95 9.99
N THR A 268 -10.48 -22.09 11.30
CA THR A 268 -10.81 -23.30 12.07
C THR A 268 -12.30 -23.62 12.04
N LEU A 269 -13.15 -22.60 12.12
CA LEU A 269 -14.61 -22.78 12.11
C LEU A 269 -15.23 -22.80 10.71
N GLY A 270 -14.42 -22.65 9.66
CA GLY A 270 -14.90 -22.70 8.29
C GLY A 270 -15.90 -21.59 7.96
N VAL A 271 -15.79 -20.39 8.55
CA VAL A 271 -16.68 -19.23 8.33
C VAL A 271 -15.91 -17.98 7.92
N SER A 272 -16.61 -16.91 7.52
CA SER A 272 -15.96 -15.63 7.20
C SER A 272 -15.59 -14.86 8.48
N ARG A 273 -14.57 -14.00 8.39
CA ARG A 273 -14.19 -13.06 9.46
C ARG A 273 -15.38 -12.23 9.95
N ALA A 274 -16.20 -11.73 9.02
CA ALA A 274 -17.39 -10.94 9.32
C ALA A 274 -18.44 -11.71 10.14
N THR A 275 -18.50 -13.04 9.98
CA THR A 275 -19.36 -13.88 10.82
C THR A 275 -18.81 -14.04 12.22
N VAL A 276 -17.49 -14.16 12.39
CA VAL A 276 -16.88 -14.22 13.72
C VAL A 276 -17.07 -12.90 14.49
N TYR A 277 -16.80 -11.75 13.87
CA TYR A 277 -16.97 -10.44 14.52
C TYR A 277 -18.40 -10.19 15.02
N ARG A 278 -19.41 -10.54 14.20
CA ARG A 278 -20.83 -10.36 14.57
C ARG A 278 -21.19 -11.03 15.90
N TYR A 279 -20.64 -12.21 16.16
CA TYR A 279 -20.94 -12.97 17.38
C TYR A 279 -19.99 -12.66 18.55
N LEU A 280 -18.87 -11.97 18.32
CA LEU A 280 -18.01 -11.45 19.38
C LEU A 280 -18.54 -10.10 19.90
N ASP A 281 -19.07 -9.25 19.02
CA ASP A 281 -19.63 -7.93 19.38
C ASP A 281 -21.00 -8.02 20.07
N GLU A 282 -21.80 -9.05 19.80
CA GLU A 282 -23.12 -9.26 20.43
C GLU A 282 -23.08 -9.38 21.97
N SER A 283 -21.92 -9.58 22.61
CA SER A 283 -21.77 -9.50 24.08
C SER A 283 -21.33 -8.14 24.62
N ALA A 284 -20.83 -7.21 23.79
CA ALA A 284 -20.57 -5.85 24.25
C ALA A 284 -21.88 -5.10 24.52
N THR A 285 -22.95 -5.45 23.79
CA THR A 285 -24.27 -4.81 23.90
C THR A 285 -25.20 -5.46 24.93
N ASN A 286 -24.84 -6.62 25.50
CA ASN A 286 -25.69 -7.37 26.44
C ASN A 286 -25.19 -7.35 27.90
N ASN A 287 -24.19 -6.50 28.21
CA ASN A 287 -23.66 -6.36 29.58
C ASN A 287 -23.95 -4.98 30.21
N GLU A 288 -24.96 -4.27 29.72
CA GLU A 288 -25.43 -2.98 30.28
C GLU A 288 -26.90 -2.98 30.68
N THR A 289 -27.51 -4.13 30.97
CA THR A 289 -28.85 -4.14 31.58
C THR A 289 -29.08 -5.34 32.50
N VAL A 290 -29.32 -5.00 33.78
CA VAL A 290 -29.69 -5.78 34.97
C VAL A 290 -28.52 -6.36 35.78
#